data_AF-A0A949TTY3-F1
#
_entry.id   AF-A0A949TTY3-F1
#
_cell.length_a   1.000
_cell.length_b   1.000
_cell.length_c   1.000
_cell.angle_alpha   90.00
_cell.angle_beta   90.00
_cell.angle_gamma   90.00
#
_symmetry.space_group_name_H-M   'P 1'
#
loop_
_entity.id
_entity.type
_entity.pdbx_description
1 polymer ?
#
loop_
_entity_poly.entity_id
_entity_poly.type
_entity_poly.pdbx_seq_one_letter_code
_entity_poly.pdbx_strand_id
1 'polypeptide(L)' 'MSDKKEGLKQEAREMLLDGETADKIKEKTHLRQKDIKRVQEEITKHF' A
#
# COMPACT_ATOMS: atom_id res chain seq x y z
N MET A 1 -7.67 18.74 2.52
CA MET A 1 -8.12 17.33 2.56
C MET A 1 -7.09 16.41 1.89
N SER A 2 -5.82 16.48 2.30
CA SER A 2 -4.70 15.80 1.62
C SER A 2 -4.13 14.62 2.42
N ASP A 3 -4.47 14.51 3.70
CA ASP A 3 -3.81 13.59 4.65
C ASP A 3 -4.33 12.15 4.60
N LYS A 4 -5.59 11.94 4.18
CA LYS A 4 -6.18 10.58 4.15
C LYS A 4 -5.50 9.63 3.17
N LYS A 5 -4.97 10.14 2.04
CA LYS A 5 -4.32 9.28 1.04
C LYS A 5 -2.91 8.84 1.46
N GLU A 6 -2.20 9.68 2.19
CA GLU A 6 -0.88 9.33 2.75
C GLU A 6 -1.03 8.22 3.80
N GLY A 7 -2.01 8.34 4.71
CA GLY A 7 -2.27 7.31 5.72
C GLY A 7 -2.62 5.93 5.13
N LEU A 8 -3.46 5.89 4.10
CA LEU A 8 -3.82 4.63 3.43
C LEU A 8 -2.64 3.98 2.70
N LYS A 9 -1.73 4.77 2.13
CA LYS A 9 -0.50 4.25 1.51
C LYS A 9 0.46 3.69 2.56
N GLN A 10 0.54 4.35 3.72
CA GLN A 10 1.39 3.91 4.81
C GLN A 10 0.89 2.58 5.40
N GLU A 11 -0.43 2.44 5.59
CA GLU A 11 -1.04 1.17 5.99
C GLU A 11 -0.81 0.07 4.93
N ALA A 12 -0.99 0.38 3.64
CA ALA A 12 -0.67 -0.57 2.56
C ALA A 12 0.81 -0.98 2.55
N ARG A 13 1.73 -0.07 2.89
CA ARG A 13 3.17 -0.33 2.97
C ARG A 13 3.49 -1.30 4.11
N GLU A 14 2.92 -1.08 5.28
CA GLU A 14 3.06 -1.97 6.44
C GLU A 14 2.52 -3.36 6.13
N MET A 15 1.31 -3.46 5.57
CA MET A 15 0.72 -4.74 5.17
C MET A 15 1.56 -5.49 4.13
N LEU A 16 2.17 -4.79 3.16
CA LEU A 16 3.09 -5.39 2.19
C LEU A 16 4.35 -5.95 2.86
N LEU A 17 4.90 -5.25 3.86
CA LEU A 17 6.06 -5.71 4.64
C LEU A 17 5.72 -6.90 5.53
N ASP A 18 4.49 -6.97 6.05
CA ASP A 18 3.97 -8.10 6.81
C ASP A 18 3.67 -9.33 5.93
N GLY A 19 3.82 -9.22 4.60
CA GLY A 19 3.60 -10.30 3.65
C GLY A 19 2.13 -10.51 3.25
N GLU A 20 1.26 -9.52 3.51
CA GLU A 20 -0.15 -9.58 3.12
C GLU A 20 -0.32 -9.45 1.59
N THR A 21 -1.40 -10.03 1.07
CA THR A 21 -1.68 -10.01 -0.37
C THR A 21 -2.31 -8.68 -0.81
N ALA A 22 -2.06 -8.30 -2.07
CA ALA A 22 -2.60 -7.07 -2.64
C ALA A 22 -4.14 -6.99 -2.60
N ASP A 23 -4.84 -8.12 -2.66
CA ASP A 23 -6.30 -8.16 -2.57
C ASP A 23 -6.81 -7.77 -1.18
N LYS A 24 -6.17 -8.27 -0.12
CA LYS A 24 -6.50 -7.93 1.27
C LYS A 24 -6.20 -6.46 1.59
N ILE A 25 -5.09 -5.96 1.04
CA ILE A 25 -4.70 -4.55 1.15
C ILE A 25 -5.72 -3.66 0.43
N LYS A 26 -6.18 -4.07 -0.75
CA LYS A 26 -7.23 -3.36 -1.49
C LYS A 26 -8.56 -3.32 -0.73
N GLU A 27 -8.91 -4.41 -0.07
CA GLU A 27 -10.14 -4.50 0.73
C GLU A 27 -10.10 -3.53 1.92
N LYS A 28 -8.97 -3.47 2.64
CA LYS A 28 -8.78 -2.56 3.78
C LYS A 28 -8.60 -1.09 3.39
N THR A 29 -7.66 -0.82 2.49
CA THR A 29 -7.21 0.55 2.20
C THR A 29 -8.03 1.22 1.11
N HIS A 30 -8.87 0.45 0.41
CA HIS A 30 -9.61 0.88 -0.79
C HIS A 30 -8.71 1.51 -1.87
N LEU A 31 -7.40 1.25 -1.82
CA LEU A 31 -6.45 1.71 -2.83
C LEU A 31 -6.64 0.89 -4.11
N ARG A 32 -6.36 1.52 -5.25
CA ARG A 32 -6.36 0.80 -6.52
C ARG A 32 -5.14 -0.11 -6.58
N GLN A 33 -5.26 -1.21 -7.31
CA GLN A 33 -4.12 -2.13 -7.54
C GLN A 33 -2.87 -1.41 -8.07
N LYS A 34 -3.04 -0.39 -8.93
CA LYS A 34 -1.94 0.45 -9.41
C LYS A 34 -1.22 1.19 -8.27
N ASP A 35 -1.97 1.70 -7.31
CA ASP A 35 -1.42 2.44 -6.16
C ASP A 35 -0.68 1.47 -5.22
N ILE A 36 -1.24 0.28 -4.98
CA ILE A 36 -0.59 -0.80 -4.18
C ILE A 36 0.72 -1.27 -4.85
N LYS A 37 0.71 -1.51 -6.17
CA LYS A 37 1.93 -1.86 -6.92
C LYS A 37 3.00 -0.79 -6.79
N ARG A 38 2.62 0.49 -6.83
CA ARG A 38 3.57 1.61 -6.69
C ARG A 38 4.23 1.61 -5.32
N VAL A 39 3.46 1.35 -4.25
CA VAL A 39 4.00 1.21 -2.89
C VAL A 39 4.93 -0.01 -2.81
N GLN A 40 4.55 -1.12 -3.44
CA GLN A 40 5.40 -2.31 -3.51
C GLN A 40 6.73 -2.02 -4.21
N GLU A 41 6.70 -1.36 -5.38
CA GLU A 41 7.89 -0.94 -6.12
C GLU A 41 8.77 0.05 -5.31
N GLU A 42 8.17 0.96 -4.55
CA GLU A 42 8.89 1.87 -3.66
C GLU A 42 9.60 1.10 -2.53
N ILE A 43 8.96 0.06 -1.98
CA ILE A 43 9.59 -0.85 -1.01
C ILE A 43 10.77 -1.56 -1.70
N THR A 44 10.56 -2.28 -2.80
CA THR A 44 11.64 -3.05 -3.46
C THR A 44 12.77 -2.20 -4.02
N LYS A 45 12.56 -0.92 -4.28
CA LYS A 45 13.63 0.00 -4.73
C LYS A 45 14.53 0.47 -3.59
N HIS A 46 14.05 0.41 -2.34
CA HIS A 46 14.79 0.85 -1.16
C HIS A 46 15.41 -0.31 -0.36
N PHE A 47 15.07 -1.55 -0.72
CA PHE A 47 15.72 -2.77 -0.26
C PHE A 47 16.67 -3.30 -1.34
#